data_AF-W5M5P0-F1
#
_entry.id   AF-W5M5P0-F1
#
_cell.length_a   1.000
_cell.length_b   1.000
_cell.length_c   1.000
_cell.angle_alpha   90.00
_cell.angle_beta   90.00
_cell.angle_gamma   90.00
#
_symmetry.space_group_name_H-M   'P 1'
#
loop_
_entity.id
_entity.type
_entity.pdbx_description
1 polymer ?
#
loop_
_entity_poly.entity_id
_entity_poly.type
_entity_poly.pdbx_seq_one_letter_code
_entity_poly.pdbx_strand_id
1 'polypeptide(L)'
;QCNLEGKWKNELGSIMTLSPLDKNGFFTGTYHTTVTANSNLVTKESPLMGNLNVFTADTQQRVFGFLVNWTFSNSVTSFVGQCFVQKDGTERLQTTWLLRGSAATEEDNWSQTSHRVGTNVFTRLNTEEA
;
A
#
# COMPACT_ATOMS: atom_id res chain seq x y z
N GLN A 1 -12.12 15.38 5.17
CA GLN A 1 -12.43 14.21 4.34
C GLN A 1 -11.09 13.63 3.97
N CYS A 2 -10.87 12.34 4.21
CA CYS A 2 -9.62 11.74 3.74
C CYS A 2 -9.68 11.51 2.22
N ASN A 3 -8.73 12.07 1.49
CA ASN A 3 -8.56 11.81 0.06
C ASN A 3 -7.39 10.84 -0.15
N LEU A 4 -7.60 9.68 -0.77
CA LEU A 4 -6.48 8.77 -1.06
C LEU A 4 -5.64 9.19 -2.28
N GLU A 5 -6.20 9.96 -3.22
CA GLU A 5 -5.50 10.38 -4.44
C GLU A 5 -4.23 11.17 -4.11
N GLY A 6 -3.13 10.90 -4.84
CA GLY A 6 -1.87 11.64 -4.72
C GLY A 6 -0.70 10.79 -4.25
N LYS A 7 0.38 11.46 -3.82
CA LYS A 7 1.63 10.81 -3.39
C LYS A 7 1.69 10.62 -1.88
N TRP A 8 2.17 9.45 -1.49
CA TRP A 8 2.29 9.00 -0.10
C TRP A 8 3.66 8.38 0.11
N LYS A 9 4.25 8.63 1.28
CA LYS A 9 5.53 8.04 1.69
C LYS A 9 5.36 7.36 3.04
N ASN A 10 5.85 6.13 3.17
CA ASN A 10 5.87 5.42 4.46
C ASN A 10 7.16 5.70 5.24
N GLU A 11 7.22 5.23 6.48
CA GLU A 11 8.36 5.37 7.38
C GLU A 11 9.63 4.65 6.91
N LEU A 12 9.52 3.72 5.97
CA LEU A 12 10.66 3.05 5.32
C LEU A 12 11.19 3.83 4.10
N GLY A 13 10.50 4.89 3.70
CA GLY A 13 10.82 5.70 2.52
C GLY A 13 10.19 5.22 1.21
N SER A 14 9.42 4.13 1.23
CA SER A 14 8.68 3.66 0.05
C SER A 14 7.61 4.69 -0.32
N ILE A 15 7.47 4.92 -1.63
CA ILE A 15 6.55 5.90 -2.20
C ILE A 15 5.43 5.19 -2.94
N MET A 16 4.20 5.67 -2.73
CA MET A 16 3.00 5.22 -3.41
C MET A 16 2.33 6.41 -4.08
N THR A 17 1.94 6.28 -5.34
CA THR A 17 1.16 7.29 -6.08
C THR A 17 -0.19 6.71 -6.46
N LEU A 18 -1.28 7.30 -5.98
CA LEU A 18 -2.64 6.85 -6.23
C LEU A 18 -3.35 7.75 -7.23
N SER A 19 -3.99 7.14 -8.23
CA SER A 19 -4.86 7.82 -9.18
C SER A 19 -6.17 8.27 -8.49
N PRO A 20 -6.94 9.17 -9.11
CA PRO A 20 -8.30 9.46 -8.68
C PRO A 20 -9.13 8.18 -8.52
N LEU A 21 -10.00 8.18 -7.51
CA LEU A 21 -10.93 7.08 -7.23
C LEU A 21 -12.13 7.16 -8.18
N ASP A 22 -12.63 6.01 -8.61
CA ASP A 22 -13.91 5.94 -9.32
C ASP A 22 -15.11 6.09 -8.37
N LYS A 23 -16.32 6.17 -8.94
CA LYS A 23 -17.57 6.31 -8.17
C LYS A 23 -17.86 5.17 -7.19
N ASN A 24 -17.25 4.00 -7.38
CA ASN A 24 -17.39 2.83 -6.54
C ASN A 24 -16.23 2.69 -5.55
N GLY A 25 -15.32 3.67 -5.51
CA GLY A 25 -14.16 3.70 -4.64
C GLY A 25 -12.96 2.90 -5.13
N PHE A 26 -12.98 2.34 -6.35
CA PHE A 26 -11.81 1.68 -6.92
C PHE A 26 -10.76 2.70 -7.32
N PHE A 27 -9.50 2.32 -7.14
CA PHE A 27 -8.35 3.11 -7.56
C PHE A 27 -7.23 2.22 -8.07
N THR A 28 -6.34 2.85 -8.84
CA THR A 28 -5.10 2.28 -9.30
C THR A 28 -3.94 3.16 -8.87
N GLY A 29 -2.71 2.71 -9.13
CA GLY A 29 -1.56 3.53 -8.85
C GLY A 29 -0.25 2.80 -9.09
N THR A 30 0.81 3.38 -8.56
CA THR A 30 2.14 2.79 -8.55
C THR A 30 2.72 2.76 -7.15
N TYR A 31 3.54 1.76 -6.89
CA TYR A 31 4.28 1.58 -5.65
C TYR A 31 5.77 1.42 -5.97
N HIS A 32 6.61 2.22 -5.32
CA HIS A 32 8.06 2.10 -5.38
C HIS A 32 8.59 1.83 -3.97
N THR A 33 9.11 0.62 -3.76
CA THR A 33 9.69 0.22 -2.47
C THR A 33 11.17 0.56 -2.38
N THR A 34 11.60 1.07 -1.24
CA THR A 34 13.02 1.29 -0.89
C THR A 34 13.68 0.05 -0.31
N VAL A 35 12.88 -0.96 0.09
CA VAL A 35 13.35 -2.20 0.72
C VAL A 35 12.91 -3.42 -0.07
N THR A 36 13.76 -4.45 -0.06
CA THR A 36 13.49 -5.78 -0.64
C THR A 36 14.05 -6.85 0.30
N ALA A 37 13.34 -7.96 0.46
CA ALA A 37 13.82 -9.10 1.24
C ALA A 37 15.00 -9.81 0.56
N ASN A 38 15.18 -9.62 -0.75
CA ASN A 38 16.29 -10.15 -1.51
C ASN A 38 17.17 -8.98 -2.01
N SER A 39 18.35 -8.82 -1.41
CA SER A 39 19.31 -7.75 -1.73
C SER A 39 19.88 -7.82 -3.14
N ASN A 40 19.72 -8.94 -3.84
CA ASN A 40 20.16 -9.08 -5.23
C ASN A 40 19.16 -8.52 -6.24
N LEU A 41 17.94 -8.16 -5.78
CA LEU A 41 16.93 -7.57 -6.65
C LEU A 41 17.04 -6.05 -6.64
N VAL A 42 17.00 -5.46 -7.82
CA VAL A 42 16.83 -4.01 -7.99
C VAL A 42 15.34 -3.70 -7.92
N THR A 43 14.94 -2.87 -6.97
CA THR A 43 13.53 -2.48 -6.79
C THR A 43 13.07 -1.67 -8.00
N LYS A 44 11.84 -1.92 -8.46
CA LYS A 44 11.22 -1.22 -9.57
C LYS A 44 9.83 -0.77 -9.18
N GLU A 45 9.39 0.31 -9.82
CA GLU A 45 8.00 0.71 -9.72
C GLU A 45 7.08 -0.44 -10.14
N SER A 46 6.04 -0.68 -9.34
CA SER A 46 5.12 -1.80 -9.50
C SER A 46 3.67 -1.29 -9.46
N PRO A 47 2.76 -1.81 -10.29
CA PRO A 47 1.38 -1.39 -10.29
C PRO A 47 0.66 -1.83 -9.02
N LEU A 48 -0.29 -1.02 -8.59
CA LEU A 48 -1.24 -1.38 -7.53
C LEU A 48 -2.68 -1.12 -7.96
N MET A 49 -3.60 -1.85 -7.35
CA MET A 49 -5.03 -1.60 -7.46
C MET A 49 -5.72 -1.84 -6.11
N GLY A 50 -6.77 -1.10 -5.83
CA GLY A 50 -7.46 -1.19 -4.54
C GLY A 50 -8.87 -0.63 -4.56
N ASN A 51 -9.48 -0.63 -3.38
CA ASN A 51 -10.82 -0.09 -3.15
C ASN A 51 -10.90 0.60 -1.78
N LEU A 52 -11.55 1.76 -1.76
CA LEU A 52 -11.95 2.50 -0.56
C LEU A 52 -13.38 2.11 -0.20
N ASN A 53 -13.65 1.82 1.07
CA ASN A 53 -14.99 1.57 1.54
C ASN A 53 -15.85 2.85 1.46
N VAL A 54 -16.66 2.94 0.41
CA VAL A 54 -17.58 4.06 0.16
C VAL A 54 -18.87 3.99 0.97
N PHE A 55 -19.16 2.86 1.63
CA PHE A 55 -20.38 2.66 2.42
C PHE A 55 -20.29 3.27 3.82
N THR A 56 -19.09 3.67 4.28
CA THR A 56 -18.92 4.32 5.57
C THR A 56 -19.42 5.77 5.53
N ALA A 57 -20.35 6.10 6.44
CA ALA A 57 -20.91 7.44 6.59
C ALA A 57 -19.87 8.49 7.01
N ASP A 58 -18.87 8.08 7.80
CA ASP A 58 -17.74 8.93 8.16
C ASP A 58 -16.77 9.08 6.97
N THR A 59 -16.67 10.30 6.46
CA THR A 59 -15.77 10.67 5.35
C THR A 59 -14.35 11.03 5.82
N GLN A 60 -14.13 11.15 7.13
CA GLN A 60 -12.84 11.47 7.74
C GLN A 60 -12.00 10.23 8.03
N GLN A 61 -12.65 9.07 8.23
CA GLN A 61 -11.96 7.86 8.66
C GLN A 61 -12.41 6.60 7.89
N ARG A 62 -11.99 6.50 6.62
CA ARG A 62 -12.42 5.40 5.74
C ARG A 62 -11.39 4.28 5.67
N VAL A 63 -11.90 3.04 5.69
CA VAL A 63 -11.14 1.80 5.49
C VAL A 63 -10.90 1.59 4.01
N PHE A 64 -9.73 1.09 3.65
CA PHE A 64 -9.37 0.75 2.28
C PHE A 64 -8.44 -0.45 2.25
N GLY A 65 -8.31 -1.06 1.07
CA GLY A 65 -7.31 -2.08 0.81
C GLY A 65 -6.81 -2.02 -0.61
N PHE A 66 -5.58 -2.48 -0.83
CA PHE A 66 -4.97 -2.54 -2.16
C PHE A 66 -3.98 -3.70 -2.27
N LEU A 67 -3.71 -4.11 -3.51
CA LEU A 67 -2.71 -5.12 -3.87
C LEU A 67 -1.61 -4.45 -4.67
N VAL A 68 -0.35 -4.79 -4.38
CA VAL A 68 0.82 -4.45 -5.18
C VAL A 68 1.29 -5.70 -5.91
N ASN A 69 1.34 -5.65 -7.24
CA ASN A 69 1.88 -6.73 -8.06
C ASN A 69 3.32 -6.42 -8.44
N TRP A 70 4.29 -7.07 -7.79
CA TRP A 70 5.69 -6.70 -7.89
C TRP A 70 6.27 -7.05 -9.27
N THR A 71 6.82 -6.05 -9.98
CA THR A 71 7.35 -6.22 -11.35
C THR A 71 8.76 -6.82 -11.42
N PHE A 72 9.40 -6.99 -10.26
CA PHE A 72 10.78 -7.42 -10.12
C PHE A 72 10.94 -8.68 -9.26
N SER A 73 9.84 -9.27 -8.79
CA SER A 73 9.83 -10.52 -8.01
C SER A 73 8.54 -11.29 -8.22
N ASN A 74 8.59 -12.62 -8.00
CA ASN A 74 7.40 -13.48 -8.06
C ASN A 74 6.60 -13.42 -6.76
N SER A 75 6.01 -12.25 -6.47
CA SER A 75 5.28 -12.00 -5.24
C SER A 75 4.17 -10.98 -5.41
N VAL A 76 3.24 -10.95 -4.46
CA VAL A 76 2.19 -9.93 -4.32
C VAL A 76 2.14 -9.48 -2.87
N THR A 77 1.90 -8.20 -2.61
CA THR A 77 1.61 -7.72 -1.25
C THR A 77 0.21 -7.16 -1.19
N SER A 78 -0.58 -7.59 -0.21
CA SER A 78 -1.82 -6.92 0.15
C SER A 78 -1.59 -5.94 1.27
N PHE A 79 -2.28 -4.81 1.21
CA PHE A 79 -2.38 -3.82 2.28
C PHE A 79 -3.85 -3.64 2.61
N VAL A 80 -4.16 -3.56 3.90
CA VAL A 80 -5.45 -3.12 4.43
C VAL A 80 -5.18 -2.08 5.50
N GLY A 81 -5.96 -1.01 5.49
CA GLY A 81 -5.76 0.06 6.43
C GLY A 81 -6.93 1.03 6.53
N GLN A 82 -6.70 2.07 7.30
CA GLN A 82 -7.64 3.15 7.49
C GLN A 82 -6.89 4.47 7.34
N CYS A 83 -7.52 5.40 6.64
CA CYS A 83 -7.06 6.76 6.61
C CYS A 83 -7.60 7.53 7.80
N PHE A 84 -6.76 8.34 8.44
CA PHE A 84 -7.12 9.20 9.56
C PHE A 84 -6.74 10.65 9.26
N VAL A 85 -7.70 11.56 9.41
CA VAL A 85 -7.46 13.00 9.49
C VAL A 85 -7.21 13.37 10.95
N GLN A 86 -6.02 13.89 11.25
CA GLN A 86 -5.60 14.30 12.58
C GLN A 86 -6.21 15.65 12.97
N LYS A 87 -6.08 16.04 14.25
CA LYS A 87 -6.61 17.32 14.77
C LYS A 87 -6.00 18.55 14.09
N ASP A 88 -4.77 18.45 13.62
CA ASP A 88 -4.05 19.49 12.88
C ASP A 88 -4.36 19.50 11.37
N GLY A 89 -5.27 18.63 10.92
CA GLY A 89 -5.65 18.48 9.52
C GLY A 89 -4.74 17.55 8.71
N THR A 90 -3.67 17.00 9.30
CA THR A 90 -2.77 16.10 8.59
C THR A 90 -3.42 14.73 8.35
N GLU A 91 -3.16 14.14 7.18
CA GLU A 91 -3.67 12.82 6.83
C GLU A 91 -2.62 11.74 7.10
N ARG A 92 -3.04 10.59 7.66
CA ARG A 92 -2.20 9.40 7.83
C ARG A 92 -2.92 8.15 7.37
N LEU A 93 -2.24 7.31 6.61
CA LEU A 93 -2.74 5.97 6.29
C LEU A 93 -2.06 4.97 7.22
N GLN A 94 -2.82 4.39 8.15
CA GLN A 94 -2.30 3.29 8.97
C GLN A 94 -2.70 1.97 8.34
N THR A 95 -1.70 1.16 7.99
CA THR A 95 -1.89 -0.06 7.22
C THR A 95 -1.22 -1.24 7.88
N THR A 96 -1.81 -2.41 7.67
CA THR A 96 -1.20 -3.72 7.86
C THR A 96 -1.04 -4.36 6.49
N TRP A 97 0.07 -5.05 6.28
CA TRP A 97 0.36 -5.71 5.01
C TRP A 97 0.72 -7.18 5.19
N LEU A 98 0.49 -7.95 4.12
CA LEU A 98 0.87 -9.34 3.99
C LEU A 98 1.58 -9.53 2.65
N LEU A 99 2.87 -9.84 2.69
CA LEU A 99 3.66 -10.16 1.49
C LEU A 99 3.57 -11.67 1.25
N ARG A 100 3.09 -12.04 0.06
CA ARG A 100 2.97 -13.41 -0.40
C ARG A 100 4.00 -13.70 -1.48
N GLY A 101 4.95 -14.60 -1.19
CA GLY A 101 5.84 -15.19 -2.18
C GLY A 101 5.17 -16.30 -3.01
N SER A 102 5.78 -16.61 -4.15
CA SER A 102 5.46 -17.81 -4.93
C SER A 102 6.08 -19.04 -4.28
N ALA A 103 5.27 -20.08 -4.07
CA ALA A 103 5.73 -21.41 -3.64
C ALA A 103 6.12 -22.25 -4.86
N ALA A 104 7.16 -23.08 -4.75
CA ALA A 104 7.48 -24.04 -5.79
C ALA A 104 6.49 -25.22 -5.80
N THR A 105 6.08 -25.68 -4.62
CA THR A 105 5.05 -26.72 -4.43
C THR A 105 4.01 -26.29 -3.38
N GLU A 106 2.94 -27.09 -3.23
CA GLU A 106 1.92 -26.85 -2.20
C GLU A 106 2.48 -27.04 -0.79
N GLU A 107 3.40 -27.99 -0.60
CA GLU A 107 4.06 -28.24 0.67
C GLU A 107 4.87 -27.03 1.14
N ASP A 108 5.43 -26.24 0.22
CA ASP A 108 6.19 -25.02 0.54
C ASP A 108 5.29 -23.83 0.94
N ASN A 109 3.97 -23.96 0.81
CA ASN A 109 2.98 -22.89 1.02
C ASN A 109 3.10 -22.24 2.40
N TRP A 110 3.35 -23.03 3.45
CA TRP A 110 3.38 -22.56 4.84
C TRP A 110 4.39 -21.42 5.05
N SER A 111 5.49 -21.42 4.28
CA SER A 111 6.60 -20.47 4.43
C SER A 111 6.44 -19.19 3.61
N GLN A 112 5.49 -19.15 2.67
CA GLN A 112 5.39 -18.04 1.70
C GLN A 112 4.78 -16.75 2.26
N THR A 113 4.13 -16.85 3.42
CA THR A 113 3.66 -15.70 4.22
C THR A 113 4.22 -15.70 5.63
N SER A 114 4.90 -16.78 6.04
CA SER A 114 5.53 -16.87 7.35
C SER A 114 6.57 -15.75 7.52
N HIS A 115 6.47 -14.98 8.61
CA HIS A 115 7.27 -13.78 8.90
C HIS A 115 7.13 -12.62 7.90
N ARG A 116 6.10 -12.62 7.04
CA ARG A 116 5.87 -11.60 6.02
C ARG A 116 4.57 -10.84 6.25
N VAL A 117 4.35 -10.46 7.50
CA VAL A 117 3.28 -9.57 7.94
C VAL A 117 3.90 -8.39 8.68
N GLY A 118 3.36 -7.20 8.47
CA GLY A 118 3.85 -6.01 9.14
C GLY A 118 2.88 -4.85 9.01
N THR A 119 3.34 -3.68 9.45
CA THR A 119 2.59 -2.44 9.34
C THR A 119 3.39 -1.40 8.60
N ASN A 120 2.70 -0.42 8.01
CA ASN A 120 3.30 0.81 7.53
C ASN A 120 2.36 1.99 7.82
N VAL A 121 2.96 3.14 8.10
CA VAL A 121 2.26 4.42 8.25
C VAL A 121 2.68 5.34 7.12
N PHE A 122 1.73 5.67 6.24
CA PHE A 122 1.97 6.59 5.16
C PHE A 122 1.54 8.02 5.53
N THR A 123 2.34 8.98 5.08
CA THR A 123 2.07 10.41 5.16
C THR A 123 2.13 11.04 3.78
N ARG A 124 1.49 12.19 3.59
CA ARG A 124 1.55 12.95 2.35
C ARG A 124 2.99 13.29 2.00
N LEU A 125 3.38 13.05 0.75
CA LEU A 125 4.62 13.59 0.21
C LEU A 125 4.34 14.97 -0.36
N ASN A 126 4.94 16.01 0.23
CA ASN A 126 4.81 17.38 -0.26
C ASN A 126 5.58 17.53 -1.59
N THR A 127 5.04 18.32 -2.50
CA THR A 127 5.56 18.54 -3.85
C THR A 127 6.97 19.16 -3.90
N GLU A 128 7.50 19.65 -2.78
CA GLU A 128 8.84 20.24 -2.67
C GLU A 128 9.97 19.21 -2.44
N GLU A 129 9.65 17.94 -2.18
CA GLU A 129 10.62 16.86 -1.92
C GLU A 129 10.71 15.82 -3.06
N ALA A 130 10.28 16.17 -4.28
CA ALA A 130 10.32 15.30 -5.47
C ALA A 130 11.41 15.69 -6.46
#